data_AF-A0A975IBR7-F1
#
_entry.id   AF-A0A975IBR7-F1
#
_cell.length_a   1.000
_cell.length_b   1.000
_cell.length_c   1.000
_cell.angle_alpha   90.00
_cell.angle_beta   90.00
_cell.angle_gamma   90.00
#
_symmetry.space_group_name_H-M   'P 1'
#
loop_
_entity.id
_entity.type
_entity.pdbx_description
1 polymer ?
#
loop_
_entity_poly.entity_id
_entity_poly.type
_entity_poly.pdbx_seq_one_letter_code
_entity_poly.pdbx_strand_id
1 'polypeptide(L)'
;MFLQGCSLGNEAYFFCGETSIELALPSWPPYISEDGGSSVSDISYPELECWLIECQTAEKYFSFYADKNERSVKIRLPENFPASVLSYPVTRHKNGNALFFYPAGCIYPQNAERLSWREGFAANILASLYAGTKDRRQTAEYASTFNWRRLKETLSAKEAENLAKINDSITEGLPLGKRPTYYNPWNLDKDVVLRSIAQRSFNIRKLNLPLCLNISGDDEVVASLGGIRELLSPYIPENAEFQKMNFLTIIKKAENKSRFLCGDLVAVLSVSTGGNLAGGNLKLELCALPLYSGK
;
A
#
# COMPACT_ATOMS: atom_id res chain seq x y z
N MET A 1 23.16 -21.42 -16.75
CA MET A 1 24.42 -21.01 -17.43
C MET A 1 24.05 -19.93 -18.45
N PHE A 2 24.56 -18.70 -18.24
CA PHE A 2 24.56 -17.50 -19.12
C PHE A 2 23.20 -16.82 -19.41
N LEU A 3 22.98 -15.50 -19.32
CA LEU A 3 23.79 -14.26 -19.28
C LEU A 3 23.09 -13.20 -18.38
N GLN A 4 23.78 -12.49 -17.48
CA GLN A 4 24.56 -11.24 -17.69
C GLN A 4 23.72 -10.06 -18.19
N GLY A 5 23.56 -9.03 -17.33
CA GLY A 5 22.90 -7.77 -17.64
C GLY A 5 23.48 -6.60 -16.84
N CYS A 6 24.40 -5.88 -17.49
CA CYS A 6 24.77 -4.47 -17.33
C CYS A 6 25.22 -3.93 -15.95
N SER A 7 26.53 -3.96 -15.71
CA SER A 7 27.19 -3.00 -14.80
C SER A 7 27.36 -1.65 -15.51
N LEU A 8 26.52 -0.68 -15.18
CA LEU A 8 26.74 0.72 -15.54
C LEU A 8 27.64 1.37 -14.48
N GLY A 9 28.85 1.76 -14.89
CA GLY A 9 29.68 2.76 -14.22
C GLY A 9 30.41 2.31 -12.96
N ASN A 10 31.67 2.76 -12.81
CA ASN A 10 32.40 2.73 -11.55
C ASN A 10 31.67 3.63 -10.52
N GLU A 11 30.60 3.13 -9.90
CA GLU A 11 30.13 3.66 -8.63
C GLU A 11 30.99 3.01 -7.55
N ALA A 12 31.78 3.82 -6.84
CA ALA A 12 32.47 3.35 -5.65
C ALA A 12 31.40 2.88 -4.65
N TYR A 13 31.22 1.56 -4.54
CA TYR A 13 30.44 0.93 -3.49
C TYR A 13 30.89 1.52 -2.15
N PHE A 14 29.96 2.16 -1.43
CA PHE A 14 30.20 2.75 -0.11
C PHE A 14 29.58 1.93 1.02
N PHE A 15 28.91 0.82 0.71
CA PHE A 15 28.58 -0.19 1.71
C PHE A 15 29.84 -0.97 2.15
N CYS A 16 30.01 -1.08 3.48
CA CYS A 16 30.92 -2.02 4.11
C CYS A 16 30.08 -3.10 4.81
N GLY A 17 30.14 -4.33 4.30
CA GLY A 17 29.46 -5.49 4.90
C GLY A 17 28.02 -5.70 4.41
N GLU A 18 27.65 -6.97 4.26
CA GLU A 18 26.28 -7.43 4.06
C GLU A 18 25.96 -8.46 5.14
N THR A 19 24.81 -8.32 5.78
CA THR A 19 24.28 -9.34 6.69
C THR A 19 23.21 -10.15 5.98
N SER A 20 23.25 -11.46 6.17
CA SER A 20 22.17 -12.36 5.79
C SER A 20 21.08 -12.29 6.86
N ILE A 21 19.88 -11.87 6.47
CA ILE A 21 18.70 -11.86 7.31
C ILE A 21 17.67 -12.86 6.81
N GLU A 22 16.79 -13.28 7.71
CA GLU A 22 15.62 -14.09 7.39
C GLU A 22 14.37 -13.28 7.76
N LEU A 23 13.51 -13.04 6.78
CA LEU A 23 12.29 -12.26 6.95
C LEU A 23 11.08 -13.16 6.79
N ALA A 24 10.20 -13.19 7.79
CA ALA A 24 8.90 -13.84 7.64
C ALA A 24 8.05 -13.12 6.58
N LEU A 25 7.47 -13.90 5.67
CA LEU A 25 6.50 -13.42 4.68
C LEU A 25 5.15 -13.15 5.36
N PRO A 26 4.33 -12.22 4.84
CA PRO A 26 3.01 -11.98 5.38
C PRO A 26 2.09 -13.17 5.07
N SER A 27 0.98 -13.30 5.80
CA SER A 27 -0.04 -14.28 5.47
C SER A 27 -0.82 -13.89 4.22
N TRP A 28 -1.18 -14.89 3.43
CA TRP A 28 -2.18 -14.80 2.37
C TRP A 28 -3.23 -15.90 2.58
N PRO A 29 -4.52 -15.57 2.64
CA PRO A 29 -5.12 -14.23 2.72
C PRO A 29 -4.68 -13.39 3.94
N PRO A 30 -4.71 -12.05 3.83
CA PRO A 30 -4.15 -11.12 4.81
C PRO A 30 -4.90 -11.01 6.15
N TYR A 31 -6.14 -11.54 6.25
CA TYR A 31 -6.99 -11.46 7.45
C TYR A 31 -7.51 -12.79 7.98
N ILE A 32 -6.77 -13.88 7.78
CA ILE A 32 -7.06 -15.08 8.58
C ILE A 32 -6.61 -14.74 10.02
N SER A 33 -7.56 -14.35 10.88
CA SER A 33 -7.31 -14.22 12.31
C SER A 33 -6.97 -15.59 12.89
N GLU A 34 -5.86 -15.72 13.62
CA GLU A 34 -5.49 -16.95 14.34
C GLU A 34 -6.51 -17.34 15.42
N ASP A 35 -7.41 -16.42 15.80
CA ASP A 35 -8.39 -16.60 16.89
C ASP A 35 -9.78 -17.06 16.44
N GLY A 36 -9.98 -17.46 15.17
CA GLY A 36 -11.29 -17.97 14.70
C GLY A 36 -12.46 -16.99 14.89
N GLY A 37 -12.17 -15.70 15.07
CA GLY A 37 -13.11 -14.67 15.47
C GLY A 37 -13.55 -13.81 14.29
N SER A 38 -14.79 -14.03 13.87
CA SER A 38 -15.55 -13.33 12.83
C SER A 38 -15.37 -13.86 11.40
N SER A 39 -16.35 -14.69 11.07
CA SER A 39 -16.75 -15.17 9.77
C SER A 39 -16.85 -14.04 8.74
N VAL A 40 -15.89 -13.98 7.82
CA VAL A 40 -16.27 -13.80 6.42
C VAL A 40 -16.04 -15.13 5.72
N SER A 41 -16.94 -16.08 6.01
CA SER A 41 -16.88 -17.47 5.51
C SER A 41 -17.07 -17.60 3.99
N ASP A 42 -17.39 -16.50 3.30
CA ASP A 42 -17.83 -16.53 1.90
C ASP A 42 -16.92 -15.76 0.93
N ILE A 43 -15.78 -15.20 1.39
CA ILE A 43 -14.82 -14.57 0.48
C ILE A 43 -13.82 -15.62 -0.04
N SER A 44 -13.97 -15.99 -1.32
CA SER A 44 -12.98 -16.80 -2.03
C SER A 44 -11.85 -15.90 -2.54
N TYR A 45 -10.75 -15.79 -1.78
CA TYR A 45 -9.54 -15.09 -2.24
C TYR A 45 -8.93 -15.82 -3.45
N PRO A 46 -8.32 -15.08 -4.40
CA PRO A 46 -7.64 -15.73 -5.52
C PRO A 46 -6.46 -16.56 -5.01
N GLU A 47 -6.19 -17.66 -5.71
CA GLU A 47 -5.08 -18.56 -5.39
C GLU A 47 -3.76 -17.79 -5.49
N LEU A 48 -2.91 -17.89 -4.45
CA LEU A 48 -1.56 -17.36 -4.51
C LEU A 48 -0.71 -18.23 -5.44
N GLU A 49 -0.09 -17.62 -6.44
CA GLU A 49 0.87 -18.29 -7.32
C GLU A 49 2.27 -18.28 -6.73
N CYS A 50 2.72 -17.10 -6.31
CA CYS A 50 4.04 -16.87 -5.72
C CYS A 50 4.08 -15.52 -5.00
N TRP A 51 5.19 -15.25 -4.33
CA TRP A 51 5.51 -13.94 -3.79
C TRP A 51 6.58 -13.28 -4.67
N LEU A 52 6.34 -12.04 -5.12
CA LEU A 52 7.41 -11.20 -5.68
C LEU A 52 8.04 -10.41 -4.55
N ILE A 53 9.34 -10.60 -4.35
CA ILE A 53 10.14 -9.87 -3.37
C ILE A 53 10.96 -8.82 -4.08
N GLU A 54 10.85 -7.57 -3.67
CA GLU A 54 11.64 -6.45 -4.17
C GLU A 54 12.47 -5.84 -3.04
N CYS A 55 13.75 -5.67 -3.29
CA CYS A 55 14.69 -5.08 -2.36
C CYS A 55 15.30 -3.83 -2.98
N GLN A 56 15.17 -2.70 -2.28
CA GLN A 56 15.80 -1.45 -2.66
C GLN A 56 16.74 -0.99 -1.56
N THR A 57 18.03 -0.97 -1.88
CA THR A 57 19.08 -0.35 -1.06
C THR A 57 19.47 0.99 -1.70
N ALA A 58 20.34 1.74 -1.03
CA ALA A 58 20.90 2.96 -1.62
C ALA A 58 21.72 2.71 -2.89
N GLU A 59 22.30 1.51 -3.09
CA GLU A 59 23.16 1.22 -4.24
C GLU A 59 22.49 0.34 -5.29
N LYS A 60 21.61 -0.58 -4.88
CA LYS A 60 21.04 -1.58 -5.79
C LYS A 60 19.56 -1.79 -5.56
N TYR A 61 18.89 -2.05 -6.67
CA TYR A 61 17.60 -2.70 -6.71
C TYR A 61 17.83 -4.15 -7.12
N PHE A 62 17.12 -5.08 -6.50
CA PHE A 62 17.03 -6.46 -6.96
C PHE A 62 15.69 -7.06 -6.56
N SER A 63 15.22 -8.03 -7.34
CA SER A 63 13.97 -8.74 -7.09
C SER A 63 14.09 -10.22 -7.40
N PHE A 64 13.24 -11.02 -6.77
CA PHE A 64 13.16 -12.47 -6.97
C PHE A 64 11.78 -12.99 -6.57
N TYR A 65 11.46 -14.21 -6.96
CA TYR A 65 10.22 -14.88 -6.60
C TYR A 65 10.46 -15.91 -5.50
N ALA A 66 9.53 -15.97 -4.53
CA ALA A 66 9.44 -17.04 -3.55
C ALA A 66 8.16 -17.87 -3.80
N ASP A 67 8.22 -19.17 -3.52
CA ASP A 67 7.08 -20.07 -3.71
C ASP A 67 5.89 -19.67 -2.83
N LYS A 68 4.67 -19.97 -3.28
CA LYS A 68 3.44 -19.67 -2.53
C LYS A 68 3.40 -20.25 -1.12
N ASN A 69 4.13 -21.35 -0.86
CA ASN A 69 4.17 -22.02 0.44
C ASN A 69 5.31 -21.54 1.35
N GLU A 70 6.19 -20.65 0.85
CA GLU A 70 7.27 -20.11 1.66
C GLU A 70 6.72 -19.28 2.82
N ARG A 71 7.31 -19.46 4.00
CA ARG A 71 6.98 -18.69 5.21
C ARG A 71 8.00 -17.62 5.52
N SER A 72 9.21 -17.75 4.99
CA SER A 72 10.29 -16.79 5.17
C SER A 72 11.18 -16.74 3.93
N VAL A 73 11.93 -15.65 3.80
CA VAL A 73 12.91 -15.47 2.73
C VAL A 73 14.25 -15.03 3.32
N LYS A 74 15.34 -15.60 2.80
CA LYS A 74 16.71 -15.22 3.19
C LYS A 74 17.26 -14.21 2.20
N ILE A 75 17.69 -13.05 2.72
CA ILE A 75 18.12 -11.91 1.92
C ILE A 75 19.43 -11.36 2.49
N ARG A 76 20.35 -10.94 1.62
CA ARG A 76 21.56 -10.22 2.02
C ARG A 76 21.36 -8.72 1.83
N LEU A 77 21.47 -7.97 2.92
CA LEU A 77 21.28 -6.51 2.92
C LEU A 77 22.49 -5.81 3.56
N PRO A 78 22.80 -4.58 3.13
CA PRO A 78 23.87 -3.79 3.72
C PRO A 78 23.53 -3.42 5.17
N GLU A 79 24.53 -3.49 6.05
CA GLU A 79 24.34 -3.23 7.49
C GLU A 79 24.21 -1.73 7.82
N ASN A 80 24.92 -0.88 7.08
CA ASN A 80 25.15 0.50 7.48
C ASN A 80 24.06 1.49 7.04
N PHE A 81 23.14 1.07 6.16
CA PHE A 81 22.13 1.95 5.60
C PHE A 81 20.77 1.27 5.51
N PRO A 82 19.68 2.02 5.71
CA PRO A 82 18.34 1.47 5.58
C PRO A 82 18.09 0.86 4.20
N ALA A 83 17.45 -0.30 4.18
CA ALA A 83 16.99 -0.95 2.97
C ALA A 83 15.49 -1.19 3.05
N SER A 84 14.79 -0.98 1.94
CA SER A 84 13.38 -1.35 1.80
C SER A 84 13.29 -2.77 1.29
N VAL A 85 12.46 -3.59 1.93
CA VAL A 85 12.05 -4.90 1.41
C VAL A 85 10.53 -4.87 1.25
N LEU A 86 10.05 -5.20 0.06
CA LEU A 86 8.64 -5.26 -0.30
C LEU A 86 8.30 -6.69 -0.74
N SER A 87 7.12 -7.16 -0.37
CA SER A 87 6.56 -8.43 -0.82
C SER A 87 5.18 -8.21 -1.40
N TYR A 88 5.00 -8.70 -2.62
CA TYR A 88 3.76 -8.61 -3.37
C TYR A 88 3.21 -10.03 -3.57
N PRO A 89 1.94 -10.27 -3.20
CA PRO A 89 1.27 -11.52 -3.54
C PRO A 89 0.95 -11.49 -5.05
N VAL A 90 1.44 -12.49 -5.77
CA VAL A 90 1.09 -12.70 -7.17
C VAL A 90 -0.04 -13.71 -7.21
N THR A 91 -1.23 -13.26 -7.59
CA THR A 91 -2.44 -14.10 -7.51
C THR A 91 -2.87 -14.58 -8.89
N ARG A 92 -3.40 -15.80 -8.95
CA ARG A 92 -3.91 -16.44 -10.18
C ARG A 92 -5.37 -16.06 -10.42
N HIS A 93 -5.65 -15.57 -11.62
CA HIS A 93 -6.99 -15.26 -12.11
C HIS A 93 -7.27 -15.99 -13.43
N LYS A 94 -8.54 -16.03 -13.86
CA LYS A 94 -8.99 -16.76 -15.07
C LYS A 94 -8.17 -16.44 -16.33
N ASN A 95 -7.66 -15.21 -16.45
CA ASN A 95 -6.95 -14.72 -17.63
C ASN A 95 -5.45 -14.47 -17.40
N GLY A 96 -4.87 -14.96 -16.30
CA GLY A 96 -3.44 -14.82 -15.99
C GLY A 96 -3.17 -14.43 -14.54
N ASN A 97 -1.91 -14.07 -14.28
CA ASN A 97 -1.47 -13.63 -12.95
C ASN A 97 -1.65 -12.12 -12.79
N ALA A 98 -1.79 -11.71 -11.54
CA ALA A 98 -2.12 -10.37 -11.14
C ALA A 98 -1.26 -9.89 -9.97
N LEU A 99 -0.90 -8.61 -10.00
CA LEU A 99 -0.29 -7.90 -8.88
C LEU A 99 -1.06 -6.61 -8.69
N PHE A 100 -2.07 -6.63 -7.81
CA PHE A 100 -2.93 -5.48 -7.53
C PHE A 100 -2.93 -5.06 -6.06
N PHE A 101 -2.23 -5.81 -5.21
CA PHE A 101 -2.16 -5.54 -3.79
C PHE A 101 -1.03 -4.56 -3.49
N TYR A 102 -1.31 -3.62 -2.59
CA TYR A 102 -0.24 -2.87 -1.96
C TYR A 102 0.73 -3.85 -1.28
N PRO A 103 2.04 -3.68 -1.45
CA PRO A 103 3.01 -4.62 -0.91
C PRO A 103 2.98 -4.63 0.61
N ALA A 104 3.20 -5.79 1.22
CA ALA A 104 3.75 -5.84 2.56
C ALA A 104 5.19 -5.36 2.52
N GLY A 105 5.71 -4.82 3.61
CA GLY A 105 7.10 -4.38 3.63
C GLY A 105 7.71 -4.28 5.01
N CYS A 106 9.00 -4.00 5.02
CA CYS A 106 9.74 -3.54 6.19
C CYS A 106 10.90 -2.63 5.75
N ILE A 107 11.49 -1.92 6.71
CA ILE A 107 12.69 -1.11 6.50
C ILE A 107 13.80 -1.73 7.35
N TYR A 108 14.70 -2.51 6.75
CA TYR A 108 15.86 -3.03 7.46
C TYR A 108 16.82 -1.89 7.85
N PRO A 109 17.48 -1.90 9.03
CA PRO A 109 17.38 -2.89 10.11
C PRO A 109 16.19 -2.71 11.07
N GLN A 110 15.34 -1.71 10.84
CA GLN A 110 14.18 -1.41 11.68
C GLN A 110 12.99 -2.36 11.40
N ASN A 111 12.89 -3.42 12.21
CA ASN A 111 11.91 -4.52 12.10
C ASN A 111 12.33 -5.56 11.06
N ALA A 112 13.54 -6.09 11.23
CA ALA A 112 14.16 -7.10 10.38
C ALA A 112 13.60 -8.53 10.58
N GLU A 113 12.44 -8.70 11.22
CA GLU A 113 11.89 -10.01 11.57
C GLU A 113 10.76 -10.46 10.64
N ARG A 114 9.94 -9.53 10.14
CA ARG A 114 8.77 -9.85 9.31
C ARG A 114 8.39 -8.72 8.36
N LEU A 115 7.82 -9.10 7.22
CA LEU A 115 7.14 -8.20 6.31
C LEU A 115 5.68 -8.05 6.76
N SER A 116 5.18 -6.81 6.77
CA SER A 116 3.79 -6.56 7.16
C SER A 116 3.09 -5.59 6.21
N TRP A 117 1.79 -5.79 6.00
CA TRP A 117 0.95 -4.91 5.19
C TRP A 117 0.94 -3.46 5.72
N ARG A 118 0.95 -3.30 7.05
CA ARG A 118 0.99 -1.99 7.71
C ARG A 118 2.27 -1.21 7.45
N GLU A 119 3.40 -1.89 7.33
CA GLU A 119 4.69 -1.24 7.09
C GLU A 119 5.03 -1.06 5.61
N GLY A 120 4.25 -1.67 4.72
CA GLY A 120 4.41 -1.61 3.28
C GLY A 120 4.51 -0.19 2.73
N PHE A 121 3.65 0.72 3.20
CA PHE A 121 3.67 2.11 2.72
C PHE A 121 4.99 2.82 3.05
N ALA A 122 5.48 2.68 4.29
CA ALA A 122 6.73 3.31 4.71
C ALA A 122 7.94 2.73 3.95
N ALA A 123 7.99 1.41 3.79
CA ALA A 123 9.01 0.74 2.97
C ALA A 123 8.96 1.25 1.52
N ASN A 124 7.77 1.36 0.94
CA ASN A 124 7.58 1.85 -0.42
C ASN A 124 8.02 3.33 -0.60
N ILE A 125 7.84 4.17 0.42
CA ILE A 125 8.39 5.53 0.44
C ILE A 125 9.92 5.51 0.40
N LEU A 126 10.58 4.68 1.22
CA LEU A 126 12.04 4.55 1.20
C LEU A 126 12.54 4.01 -0.15
N ALA A 127 11.89 2.99 -0.70
CA ALA A 127 12.24 2.46 -2.02
C ALA A 127 12.16 3.56 -3.09
N SER A 128 11.09 4.35 -3.07
CA SER A 128 10.88 5.46 -4.00
C SER A 128 11.88 6.60 -3.80
N LEU A 129 12.33 6.83 -2.57
CA LEU A 129 13.35 7.82 -2.24
C LEU A 129 14.70 7.46 -2.89
N TYR A 130 15.09 6.18 -2.84
CA TYR A 130 16.30 5.71 -3.51
C TYR A 130 16.15 5.62 -5.03
N ALA A 131 14.99 5.23 -5.54
CA ALA A 131 14.76 5.18 -6.98
C ALA A 131 14.74 6.57 -7.63
N GLY A 132 14.25 7.58 -6.91
CA GLY A 132 14.08 8.95 -7.41
C GLY A 132 15.25 9.91 -7.17
N THR A 133 16.34 9.46 -6.53
CA THR A 133 17.47 10.34 -6.20
C THR A 133 18.54 10.40 -7.28
N LYS A 134 19.19 11.57 -7.40
CA LYS A 134 20.40 11.77 -8.22
C LYS A 134 21.69 11.53 -7.43
N ASP A 135 21.65 11.66 -6.10
CA ASP A 135 22.79 11.45 -5.22
C ASP A 135 22.43 10.35 -4.20
N ARG A 136 22.80 9.12 -4.55
CA ARG A 136 22.50 7.92 -3.78
C ARG A 136 23.14 7.95 -2.40
N ARG A 137 24.39 8.41 -2.29
CA ARG A 137 25.12 8.44 -1.03
C ARG A 137 24.54 9.45 -0.05
N GLN A 138 24.32 10.69 -0.49
CA GLN A 138 23.69 11.71 0.36
C GLN A 138 22.29 11.29 0.80
N THR A 139 21.54 10.64 -0.09
CA THR A 139 20.21 10.11 0.22
C THR A 139 20.27 9.00 1.25
N ALA A 140 21.25 8.09 1.13
CA ALA A 140 21.50 7.04 2.11
C ALA A 140 21.83 7.61 3.49
N GLU A 141 22.76 8.56 3.55
CA GLU A 141 23.16 9.23 4.80
C GLU A 141 21.97 9.91 5.47
N TYR A 142 21.15 10.63 4.69
CA TYR A 142 19.93 11.23 5.22
C TYR A 142 18.92 10.18 5.67
N ALA A 143 18.66 9.15 4.86
CA ALA A 143 17.74 8.07 5.18
C ALA A 143 18.14 7.35 6.49
N SER A 144 19.44 7.16 6.76
CA SER A 144 19.93 6.59 8.02
C SER A 144 19.57 7.43 9.25
N THR A 145 19.48 8.76 9.11
CA THR A 145 19.12 9.67 10.21
C THR A 145 17.63 9.97 10.31
N PHE A 146 16.86 9.67 9.27
CA PHE A 146 15.41 9.89 9.28
C PHE A 146 14.72 8.94 10.27
N ASN A 147 13.79 9.48 11.05
CA ASN A 147 13.09 8.70 12.08
C ASN A 147 11.95 7.87 11.46
N TRP A 148 12.31 6.78 10.76
CA TRP A 148 11.37 5.83 10.15
C TRP A 148 10.44 5.19 11.16
N ARG A 149 10.94 4.87 12.37
CA ARG A 149 10.11 4.35 13.48
C ARG A 149 8.95 5.30 13.78
N ARG A 150 9.23 6.59 14.01
CA ARG A 150 8.20 7.60 14.29
C ARG A 150 7.22 7.75 13.14
N LEU A 151 7.67 7.66 11.88
CA LEU A 151 6.79 7.66 10.72
C LEU A 151 5.79 6.49 10.81
N LYS A 152 6.28 5.26 11.01
CA LYS A 152 5.46 4.04 11.10
C LYS A 152 4.47 4.07 12.27
N GLU A 153 4.93 4.51 13.45
CA GLU A 153 4.09 4.67 14.65
C GLU A 153 2.98 5.70 14.41
N THR A 154 3.31 6.83 13.77
CA THR A 154 2.33 7.89 13.48
C THR A 154 1.28 7.43 12.48
N LEU A 155 1.66 6.67 11.44
CA LEU A 155 0.72 6.09 10.48
C LEU A 155 -0.26 5.14 11.19
N SER A 156 0.27 4.22 12.00
CA SER A 156 -0.54 3.26 12.77
C SER A 156 -1.49 3.97 13.75
N ALA A 157 -1.01 4.99 14.47
CA ALA A 157 -1.81 5.74 15.41
C ALA A 157 -2.96 6.48 14.73
N LYS A 158 -2.70 7.11 13.56
CA LYS A 158 -3.74 7.80 12.78
C LYS A 158 -4.79 6.83 12.26
N GLU A 159 -4.40 5.65 11.77
CA GLU A 159 -5.34 4.63 11.33
C GLU A 159 -6.26 4.19 12.48
N ALA A 160 -5.68 3.80 13.62
CA ALA A 160 -6.42 3.35 14.79
C ALA A 160 -7.35 4.44 15.36
N GLU A 161 -6.87 5.69 15.47
CA GLU A 161 -7.66 6.81 15.96
C GLU A 161 -8.87 7.11 15.05
N ASN A 162 -8.69 7.09 13.73
CA ASN A 162 -9.80 7.33 12.81
C ASN A 162 -10.80 6.17 12.81
N LEU A 163 -10.33 4.92 12.89
CA LEU A 163 -11.21 3.76 12.99
C LEU A 163 -12.08 3.82 14.26
N ALA A 164 -11.49 4.18 15.40
CA ALA A 164 -12.22 4.39 16.65
C ALA A 164 -13.31 5.47 16.49
N LYS A 165 -12.96 6.64 15.96
CA LYS A 165 -13.92 7.74 15.74
C LYS A 165 -15.05 7.34 14.78
N ILE A 166 -14.77 6.49 13.79
CA ILE A 166 -15.82 6.00 12.89
C ILE A 166 -16.79 5.09 13.65
N ASN A 167 -16.28 4.14 14.42
CA ASN A 167 -17.11 3.26 15.24
C ASN A 167 -17.96 4.03 16.25
N ASP A 168 -17.39 5.05 16.89
CA ASP A 168 -18.13 5.95 17.77
C ASP A 168 -19.24 6.68 17.00
N SER A 169 -18.93 7.23 15.81
CA SER A 169 -19.92 7.92 14.97
C SER A 169 -21.07 7.03 14.48
N ILE A 170 -20.80 5.73 14.27
CA ILE A 170 -21.81 4.74 13.91
C ILE A 170 -22.70 4.47 15.12
N THR A 171 -22.10 4.30 16.30
CA THR A 171 -22.81 4.05 17.57
C THR A 171 -23.69 5.24 17.96
N GLU A 172 -23.22 6.46 17.73
CA GLU A 172 -23.96 7.71 17.97
C GLU A 172 -25.05 7.99 16.90
N GLY A 173 -25.14 7.19 15.84
CA GLY A 173 -26.13 7.39 14.77
C GLY A 173 -25.87 8.65 13.92
N LEU A 174 -24.63 9.12 13.85
CA LEU A 174 -24.30 10.32 13.06
C LEU A 174 -24.59 10.07 11.57
N PRO A 175 -25.16 11.07 10.85
CA PRO A 175 -25.39 10.97 9.42
C PRO A 175 -24.04 10.89 8.69
N LEU A 176 -24.00 10.19 7.55
CA LEU A 176 -22.75 9.87 6.84
C LEU A 176 -21.88 11.10 6.52
N GLY A 177 -22.50 12.22 6.12
CA GLY A 177 -21.79 13.47 5.83
C GLY A 177 -21.11 14.13 7.03
N LYS A 178 -21.38 13.66 8.25
CA LYS A 178 -20.71 14.09 9.49
C LYS A 178 -19.77 13.02 10.07
N ARG A 179 -19.72 11.82 9.48
CA ARG A 179 -18.81 10.76 9.94
C ARG A 179 -17.36 11.07 9.54
N PRO A 180 -16.38 10.72 10.38
CA PRO A 180 -14.97 10.79 10.00
C PRO A 180 -14.68 9.93 8.75
N THR A 181 -13.59 10.25 8.06
CA THR A 181 -13.14 9.48 6.91
C THR A 181 -12.20 8.36 7.34
N TYR A 182 -12.31 7.18 6.74
CA TYR A 182 -11.36 6.10 6.99
C TYR A 182 -9.94 6.47 6.55
N TYR A 183 -8.97 6.25 7.43
CA TYR A 183 -7.57 6.56 7.21
C TYR A 183 -6.81 5.34 6.70
N ASN A 184 -6.47 5.34 5.40
CA ASN A 184 -5.55 4.38 4.81
C ASN A 184 -4.25 5.12 4.42
N PRO A 185 -3.05 4.72 4.89
CA PRO A 185 -1.77 5.30 4.45
C PRO A 185 -1.59 5.33 2.92
N TRP A 186 -2.11 4.35 2.20
CA TRP A 186 -2.03 4.28 0.75
C TRP A 186 -2.90 5.32 0.03
N ASN A 187 -3.82 5.97 0.74
CA ASN A 187 -4.59 7.12 0.26
C ASN A 187 -3.86 8.47 0.48
N LEU A 188 -2.68 8.47 1.08
CA LEU A 188 -1.86 9.68 1.20
C LEU A 188 -1.33 10.11 -0.15
N ASP A 189 -1.07 11.42 -0.28
CA ASP A 189 -0.32 11.94 -1.42
C ASP A 189 1.16 11.54 -1.31
N LYS A 190 1.48 10.39 -1.89
CA LYS A 190 2.81 9.79 -1.87
C LYS A 190 3.89 10.78 -2.35
N ASP A 191 3.61 11.56 -3.39
CA ASP A 191 4.56 12.53 -3.95
C ASP A 191 4.81 13.70 -3.00
N VAL A 192 3.79 14.15 -2.26
CA VAL A 192 3.96 15.17 -1.23
C VAL A 192 4.78 14.64 -0.06
N VAL A 193 4.51 13.42 0.40
CA VAL A 193 5.29 12.78 1.47
C VAL A 193 6.73 12.61 1.02
N LEU A 194 6.95 11.96 -0.14
CA LEU A 194 8.25 11.68 -0.71
C LEU A 194 9.08 12.95 -0.93
N ARG A 195 8.52 13.97 -1.60
CA ARG A 195 9.23 15.24 -1.82
C ARG A 195 9.59 15.92 -0.52
N SER A 196 8.70 15.92 0.47
CA SER A 196 8.99 16.56 1.75
C SER A 196 10.09 15.85 2.54
N ILE A 197 10.20 14.51 2.44
CA ILE A 197 11.32 13.75 3.00
C ILE A 197 12.59 14.08 2.23
N ALA A 198 12.57 13.99 0.89
CA ALA A 198 13.73 14.29 0.05
C ALA A 198 14.28 15.72 0.26
N GLN A 199 13.40 16.69 0.47
CA GLN A 199 13.73 18.10 0.74
C GLN A 199 14.06 18.39 2.21
N ARG A 200 14.08 17.36 3.07
CA ARG A 200 14.34 17.47 4.51
C ARG A 200 13.38 18.42 5.25
N SER A 201 12.16 18.57 4.73
CA SER A 201 11.11 19.45 5.25
C SER A 201 9.90 18.68 5.76
N PHE A 202 10.06 17.37 5.98
CA PHE A 202 8.97 16.48 6.40
C PHE A 202 8.45 16.88 7.78
N ASN A 203 7.12 16.88 7.92
CA ASN A 203 6.45 17.01 9.21
C ASN A 203 5.18 16.17 9.22
N ILE A 204 4.68 15.83 10.41
CA ILE A 204 3.56 14.89 10.59
C ILE A 204 2.27 15.36 9.90
N ARG A 205 2.08 16.66 9.67
CA ARG A 205 0.89 17.17 8.95
C ARG A 205 0.85 16.71 7.48
N LYS A 206 1.99 16.30 6.92
CA LYS A 206 2.08 15.67 5.59
C LYS A 206 1.47 14.27 5.54
N LEU A 207 1.18 13.68 6.69
CA LEU A 207 0.46 12.41 6.82
C LEU A 207 -1.04 12.63 7.09
N ASN A 208 -1.58 13.83 6.85
CA ASN A 208 -3.02 14.01 6.86
C ASN A 208 -3.56 13.62 5.49
N LEU A 209 -4.72 12.98 5.48
CA LEU A 209 -5.42 12.73 4.23
C LEU A 209 -5.70 14.05 3.51
N PRO A 210 -5.62 14.05 2.17
CA PRO A 210 -6.15 15.14 1.36
C PRO A 210 -7.66 15.30 1.61
N LEU A 211 -8.29 16.30 0.98
CA LEU A 211 -9.73 16.47 1.07
C LEU A 211 -10.42 15.17 0.62
N CYS A 212 -11.23 14.58 1.50
CA CYS A 212 -11.92 13.32 1.24
C CYS A 212 -13.44 13.49 1.37
N LEU A 213 -14.19 12.60 0.73
CA LEU A 213 -15.64 12.48 0.80
C LEU A 213 -16.02 11.03 1.16
N ASN A 214 -17.08 10.85 1.94
CA ASN A 214 -17.67 9.54 2.18
C ASN A 214 -18.86 9.35 1.24
N ILE A 215 -18.92 8.25 0.50
CA ILE A 215 -20.07 7.83 -0.31
C ILE A 215 -20.78 6.66 0.36
N SER A 216 -22.11 6.72 0.44
CA SER A 216 -22.94 5.66 1.02
C SER A 216 -23.10 4.49 0.06
N GLY A 217 -23.32 3.28 0.60
CA GLY A 217 -23.85 2.16 -0.21
C GLY A 217 -25.20 2.44 -0.85
N ASP A 218 -25.99 3.32 -0.25
CA ASP A 218 -27.32 3.72 -0.74
C ASP A 218 -27.27 4.89 -1.74
N ASP A 219 -26.08 5.41 -2.05
CA ASP A 219 -25.93 6.41 -3.12
C ASP A 219 -26.41 5.82 -4.44
N GLU A 220 -27.19 6.56 -5.24
CA GLU A 220 -27.85 6.04 -6.44
C GLU A 220 -26.88 5.28 -7.37
N VAL A 221 -25.66 5.81 -7.55
CA VAL A 221 -24.69 5.16 -8.43
C VAL A 221 -24.14 3.90 -7.80
N VAL A 222 -23.82 3.91 -6.51
CA VAL A 222 -23.29 2.75 -5.79
C VAL A 222 -24.35 1.66 -5.64
N ALA A 223 -25.59 2.03 -5.33
CA ALA A 223 -26.73 1.14 -5.24
C ALA A 223 -27.02 0.47 -6.59
N SER A 224 -26.92 1.21 -7.71
CA SER A 224 -27.07 0.64 -9.06
C SER A 224 -26.01 -0.43 -9.39
N LEU A 225 -24.86 -0.41 -8.70
CA LEU A 225 -23.78 -1.37 -8.82
C LEU A 225 -23.87 -2.52 -7.78
N GLY A 226 -24.98 -2.60 -7.04
CA GLY A 226 -25.19 -3.62 -6.00
C GLY A 226 -24.72 -3.23 -4.59
N GLY A 227 -24.38 -1.96 -4.36
CA GLY A 227 -23.90 -1.45 -3.08
C GLY A 227 -22.38 -1.55 -2.91
N ILE A 228 -21.84 -1.08 -1.77
CA ILE A 228 -20.39 -1.10 -1.49
C ILE A 228 -19.81 -2.52 -1.52
N ARG A 229 -20.59 -3.51 -1.08
CA ARG A 229 -20.15 -4.90 -1.00
C ARG A 229 -19.82 -5.48 -2.37
N GLU A 230 -20.70 -5.26 -3.35
CA GLU A 230 -20.53 -5.73 -4.72
C GLU A 230 -19.57 -4.82 -5.50
N LEU A 231 -19.55 -3.52 -5.16
CA LEU A 231 -18.66 -2.55 -5.78
C LEU A 231 -17.20 -2.83 -5.47
N LEU A 232 -16.83 -3.20 -4.25
CA LEU A 232 -15.44 -3.35 -3.85
C LEU A 232 -15.00 -4.80 -3.85
N SER A 233 -13.88 -5.09 -4.51
CA SER A 233 -13.28 -6.42 -4.47
C SER A 233 -12.95 -6.80 -3.02
N PRO A 234 -13.41 -7.95 -2.53
CA PRO A 234 -13.17 -8.37 -1.16
C PRO A 234 -11.70 -8.77 -0.91
N TYR A 235 -10.88 -8.85 -1.96
CA TYR A 235 -9.49 -9.30 -1.85
C TYR A 235 -8.57 -8.23 -1.27
N ILE A 236 -8.91 -6.95 -1.46
CA ILE A 236 -8.10 -5.85 -0.94
C ILE A 236 -8.40 -5.73 0.56
N PRO A 237 -7.37 -5.84 1.42
CA PRO A 237 -7.56 -5.82 2.86
C PRO A 237 -8.42 -4.63 3.34
N GLU A 238 -8.07 -3.45 2.87
CA GLU A 238 -8.70 -2.21 3.32
C GLU A 238 -10.17 -2.10 2.87
N ASN A 239 -10.61 -2.88 1.88
CA ASN A 239 -12.00 -2.96 1.48
C ASN A 239 -12.88 -3.67 2.51
N ALA A 240 -12.32 -4.55 3.34
CA ALA A 240 -13.08 -5.21 4.40
C ALA A 240 -13.66 -4.17 5.37
N GLU A 241 -12.91 -3.12 5.69
CA GLU A 241 -13.38 -2.05 6.55
C GLU A 241 -14.49 -1.23 5.87
N PHE A 242 -14.32 -0.85 4.59
CA PHE A 242 -15.37 -0.16 3.83
C PHE A 242 -16.67 -0.97 3.73
N GLN A 243 -16.55 -2.29 3.52
CA GLN A 243 -17.69 -3.20 3.46
C GLN A 243 -18.40 -3.32 4.81
N LYS A 244 -17.66 -3.47 5.92
CA LYS A 244 -18.21 -3.49 7.28
C LYS A 244 -18.96 -2.21 7.61
N MET A 245 -18.41 -1.07 7.22
CA MET A 245 -18.97 0.25 7.53
C MET A 245 -20.04 0.73 6.53
N ASN A 246 -20.22 0.01 5.42
CA ASN A 246 -21.10 0.34 4.29
C ASN A 246 -20.91 1.77 3.75
N PHE A 247 -19.67 2.24 3.69
CA PHE A 247 -19.34 3.50 3.01
C PHE A 247 -17.93 3.46 2.42
N LEU A 248 -17.67 4.32 1.44
CA LEU A 248 -16.37 4.47 0.77
C LEU A 248 -15.78 5.85 1.00
N THR A 249 -14.53 5.92 1.46
CA THR A 249 -13.76 7.17 1.50
C THR A 249 -13.09 7.42 0.16
N ILE A 250 -13.38 8.56 -0.47
CA ILE A 250 -12.85 8.97 -1.78
C ILE A 250 -12.04 10.26 -1.63
N ILE A 251 -10.89 10.33 -2.29
CA ILE A 251 -10.05 11.51 -2.32
C ILE A 251 -10.59 12.49 -3.37
N LYS A 252 -10.93 13.71 -2.92
CA LYS A 252 -11.30 14.85 -3.76
C LYS A 252 -10.06 15.66 -4.12
N LYS A 253 -9.37 15.26 -5.19
CA LYS A 253 -8.23 16.01 -5.74
C LYS A 253 -8.47 16.31 -7.21
N ALA A 254 -8.25 17.57 -7.61
CA ALA A 254 -8.57 18.08 -8.96
C ALA A 254 -7.91 17.29 -10.11
N GLU A 255 -6.77 16.63 -9.84
CA GLU A 255 -5.97 15.93 -10.85
C GLU A 255 -5.73 14.44 -10.53
N ASN A 256 -6.13 13.94 -9.35
CA ASN A 256 -5.92 12.53 -8.98
C ASN A 256 -7.24 11.78 -8.91
N LYS A 257 -7.30 10.66 -9.65
CA LYS A 257 -8.37 9.67 -9.58
C LYS A 257 -8.13 8.78 -8.36
N SER A 258 -9.08 8.75 -7.40
CA SER A 258 -9.13 7.61 -6.46
C SER A 258 -9.39 6.35 -7.27
N ARG A 259 -8.68 5.26 -6.96
CA ARG A 259 -8.74 3.99 -7.69
C ARG A 259 -9.15 2.89 -6.72
N PHE A 260 -10.25 2.20 -7.01
CA PHE A 260 -10.70 1.05 -6.23
C PHE A 260 -10.84 -0.16 -7.14
N LEU A 261 -10.37 -1.33 -6.70
CA LEU A 261 -10.63 -2.58 -7.42
C LEU A 261 -12.07 -3.01 -7.18
N CYS A 262 -12.81 -3.30 -8.26
CA CYS A 262 -14.23 -3.60 -8.21
C CYS A 262 -14.58 -4.99 -8.74
N GLY A 263 -15.34 -5.77 -7.96
CA GLY A 263 -15.78 -7.12 -8.30
C GLY A 263 -14.66 -8.16 -8.46
N ASP A 264 -14.99 -9.27 -9.13
CA ASP A 264 -14.07 -10.39 -9.47
C ASP A 264 -13.20 -10.10 -10.70
N LEU A 265 -13.56 -9.07 -11.48
CA LEU A 265 -12.85 -8.62 -12.67
C LEU A 265 -11.92 -7.48 -12.30
N VAL A 266 -10.79 -7.35 -12.98
CA VAL A 266 -9.82 -6.29 -12.69
C VAL A 266 -10.33 -4.94 -13.21
N ALA A 267 -11.30 -4.36 -12.51
CA ALA A 267 -11.87 -3.06 -12.82
C ALA A 267 -11.40 -2.04 -11.78
N VAL A 268 -10.92 -0.89 -12.23
CA VAL A 268 -10.62 0.26 -11.38
C VAL A 268 -11.74 1.27 -11.49
N LEU A 269 -12.42 1.53 -10.37
CA LEU A 269 -13.25 2.70 -10.21
C LEU A 269 -12.37 3.92 -10.05
N SER A 270 -12.36 4.79 -11.05
CA SER A 270 -11.75 6.10 -11.02
C SER A 270 -12.78 7.16 -10.66
N VAL A 271 -12.54 7.91 -9.59
CA VAL A 271 -13.43 9.00 -9.19
C VAL A 271 -12.76 10.34 -9.43
N SER A 272 -13.39 11.20 -10.23
CA SER A 272 -12.91 12.56 -10.50
C SER A 272 -13.97 13.58 -10.10
N THR A 273 -13.53 14.68 -9.47
CA THR A 273 -14.41 15.82 -9.19
C THR A 273 -14.26 16.82 -10.32
N GLY A 274 -15.27 16.96 -11.17
CA GLY A 274 -15.26 17.96 -12.22
C GLY A 274 -15.32 19.37 -11.62
N GLY A 275 -14.32 20.20 -11.89
CA GLY A 275 -14.34 21.68 -11.80
C GLY A 275 -14.82 22.34 -10.49
N ASN A 276 -13.95 23.13 -9.86
CA ASN A 276 -14.16 23.95 -8.66
C ASN A 276 -14.59 23.19 -7.37
N LEU A 277 -13.73 23.30 -6.36
CA LEU A 277 -13.78 22.66 -5.04
C LEU A 277 -15.12 22.85 -4.28
N ALA A 278 -15.93 23.85 -4.67
CA ALA A 278 -17.15 24.24 -3.98
C ALA A 278 -18.45 23.54 -4.45
N GLY A 279 -18.43 22.73 -5.52
CA GLY A 279 -19.67 22.08 -6.00
C GLY A 279 -19.53 21.04 -7.10
N GLY A 280 -18.32 20.57 -7.38
CA GLY A 280 -18.05 19.69 -8.52
C GLY A 280 -18.78 18.34 -8.49
N ASN A 281 -19.42 18.00 -9.61
CA ASN A 281 -20.01 16.69 -9.85
C ASN A 281 -18.95 15.59 -9.74
N LEU A 282 -19.27 14.51 -9.03
CA LEU A 282 -18.46 13.28 -8.98
C LEU A 282 -18.71 12.49 -10.26
N LYS A 283 -17.65 12.23 -11.02
CA LYS A 283 -17.68 11.30 -12.15
C LYS A 283 -17.03 10.00 -11.74
N LEU A 284 -17.80 8.91 -11.84
CA LEU A 284 -17.38 7.55 -11.61
C LEU A 284 -17.08 6.91 -12.98
N GLU A 285 -15.85 6.44 -13.18
CA GLU A 285 -15.42 5.75 -14.38
C GLU A 285 -14.93 4.35 -14.01
N LEU A 286 -15.48 3.31 -14.63
CA LEU A 286 -15.00 1.94 -14.45
C LEU A 286 -14.02 1.60 -15.59
N CYS A 287 -12.75 1.39 -15.26
CA CYS A 287 -11.70 1.05 -16.22
C CYS A 287 -11.24 -0.39 -16.02
N ALA A 288 -11.35 -1.25 -17.04
CA ALA A 288 -10.70 -2.55 -17.01
C ALA A 288 -9.17 -2.34 -17.03
N LEU A 289 -8.44 -2.83 -16.02
CA LEU A 289 -6.98 -2.84 -16.08
C LEU A 289 -6.51 -4.07 -16.86
N PRO A 290 -5.50 -3.92 -17.72
CA PRO A 290 -4.78 -5.06 -18.26
C PRO A 290 -4.11 -5.81 -17.11
N LEU A 291 -4.27 -7.13 -17.09
CA LEU A 291 -3.55 -8.03 -16.20
C LEU A 291 -2.06 -7.81 -16.38
N TYR A 292 -1.35 -7.63 -15.27
CA TYR A 292 0.11 -7.58 -15.28
C TYR A 292 0.62 -8.99 -15.55
N SER A 293 0.70 -9.38 -16.82
CA SER A 293 1.47 -10.55 -17.22
C SER A 293 2.93 -10.19 -17.00
N GLY A 294 3.48 -10.55 -15.84
CA GLY A 294 4.89 -10.39 -15.51
C GLY A 294 5.79 -11.21 -16.43
N LYS A 295 5.89 -10.78 -17.69
CA LYS A 295 6.89 -11.20 -18.66
C LYS A 295 7.94 -10.11 -18.77
#